data_AF-A0A7W6P913-F1
#
_entry.id   AF-A0A7W6P913-F1
#
_cell.length_a   1.000
_cell.length_b   1.000
_cell.length_c   1.000
_cell.angle_alpha   90.00
_cell.angle_beta   90.00
_cell.angle_gamma   90.00
#
_symmetry.space_group_name_H-M   'P 1'
#
loop_
_entity.id
_entity.type
_entity.pdbx_description
1 polymer ?
#
loop_
_entity_poly.entity_id
_entity_poly.type
_entity_poly.pdbx_seq_one_letter_code
_entity_poly.pdbx_strand_id
1 'polypeptide(L)'
;MNNYKSKKYRKLTVSALLICVAGVYSACTKQDDFKKFVAGGEISYTGKLDSVKMYSGDSRVVLKGLFLADPKVVSCKIFWNNKKDSIVIPVVKKNIVDTLNYSIPISAEGLQNFTIYTYDKAGNKSIPVYANARSYGDRYKASLSNRGISTAVKGTDGNATIQWLGMDKLTGVFTTELQYTNSSNTLVTVRTPIDSTKTILKNYKSGSTFKYRTLFLPDTNCVDTFRVAYSANLSVDEDMTSLLSNTGPFVRATYDGSRWGTLAGWTTSAGAKNINNNQYGGYEFRNGTGVLSFESGWGINTPVTNGLIYQTITLPAGRYTFRLSGIDQNSGGSRYIAVAVGNTLPNVTDIPTAAIAYANIADGELNFSLTQQTTVSIGFGVSIANTGQYIKVGSVKLLKWAK
;
A
#
# COMPACT_ATOMS: atom_id res chain seq x y z
N MET A 1 -116.40 37.12 -19.81
CA MET A 1 -115.21 36.24 -19.87
C MET A 1 -114.21 36.63 -18.77
N ASN A 2 -114.25 36.06 -17.56
CA ASN A 2 -113.16 36.30 -16.58
C ASN A 2 -112.92 35.21 -15.49
N ASN A 3 -113.79 34.21 -15.32
CA ASN A 3 -113.63 33.21 -14.26
C ASN A 3 -112.82 31.94 -14.62
N TYR A 4 -112.36 31.79 -15.87
CA TYR A 4 -111.56 30.63 -16.27
C TYR A 4 -110.05 30.80 -15.99
N LYS A 5 -109.58 32.05 -15.89
CA LYS A 5 -108.15 32.35 -15.72
C LYS A 5 -107.67 32.10 -14.28
N SER A 6 -108.44 32.39 -13.22
CA SER A 6 -107.94 32.29 -11.83
C SER A 6 -107.72 30.85 -11.30
N LYS A 7 -108.54 29.86 -11.73
CA LYS A 7 -108.34 28.44 -11.37
C LYS A 7 -107.08 27.82 -12.01
N LYS A 8 -106.65 28.31 -13.18
CA LYS A 8 -105.47 27.82 -13.90
C LYS A 8 -104.17 28.27 -13.21
N TYR A 9 -104.11 29.51 -12.73
CA TYR A 9 -102.96 30.02 -11.99
C TYR A 9 -102.80 29.35 -10.62
N ARG A 10 -103.88 29.06 -9.88
CA ARG A 10 -103.81 28.36 -8.59
C ARG A 10 -103.26 26.93 -8.72
N LYS A 11 -103.62 26.19 -9.78
CA LYS A 11 -103.03 24.87 -10.05
C LYS A 11 -101.55 24.96 -10.45
N LEU A 12 -101.19 25.95 -11.27
CA LEU A 12 -99.80 26.19 -11.68
C LEU A 12 -98.91 26.58 -10.48
N THR A 13 -99.43 27.38 -9.54
CA THR A 13 -98.70 27.82 -8.34
C THR A 13 -98.49 26.66 -7.36
N VAL A 14 -99.49 25.79 -7.18
CA VAL A 14 -99.36 24.58 -6.34
C VAL A 14 -98.39 23.57 -6.96
N SER A 15 -98.42 23.38 -8.29
CA SER A 15 -97.45 22.52 -8.99
C SER A 15 -96.03 23.10 -8.93
N ALA A 16 -95.86 24.41 -9.06
CA ALA A 16 -94.57 25.07 -8.89
C ALA A 16 -94.03 24.91 -7.46
N LEU A 17 -94.89 25.04 -6.44
CA LEU A 17 -94.50 24.85 -5.04
C LEU A 17 -94.10 23.40 -4.74
N LEU A 18 -94.82 22.41 -5.29
CA LEU A 18 -94.48 20.99 -5.18
C LEU A 18 -93.16 20.64 -5.88
N ILE A 19 -92.88 21.24 -7.03
CA ILE A 19 -91.60 21.08 -7.75
C ILE A 19 -90.47 21.75 -6.96
N CYS A 20 -90.69 22.93 -6.38
CA CYS A 20 -89.71 23.57 -5.51
C CYS A 20 -89.41 22.71 -4.27
N VAL A 21 -90.43 22.17 -3.59
CA VAL A 21 -90.25 21.30 -2.41
C VAL A 21 -89.54 19.99 -2.79
N ALA A 22 -89.86 19.37 -3.94
CA ALA A 22 -89.14 18.21 -4.44
C ALA A 22 -87.67 18.52 -4.80
N GLY A 23 -87.39 19.73 -5.27
CA GLY A 23 -86.04 20.25 -5.52
C GLY A 23 -85.23 20.40 -4.23
N VAL A 24 -85.83 20.87 -3.13
CA VAL A 24 -85.14 20.98 -1.83
C VAL A 24 -84.83 19.60 -1.23
N TYR A 25 -85.71 18.62 -1.39
CA TYR A 25 -85.46 17.24 -0.96
C TYR A 25 -84.35 16.55 -1.77
N SER A 26 -84.18 16.90 -3.04
CA SER A 26 -83.14 16.32 -3.92
C SER A 26 -81.77 16.98 -3.75
N ALA A 27 -81.71 18.17 -3.12
CA ALA A 27 -80.48 18.90 -2.82
C ALA A 27 -79.87 18.56 -1.45
N CYS A 28 -80.57 17.78 -0.61
CA CYS A 28 -79.99 17.19 0.60
C CYS A 28 -79.07 16.02 0.21
N THR A 29 -77.77 16.28 0.11
CA THR A 29 -76.77 15.22 0.18
C THR A 29 -76.94 14.49 1.52
N LYS A 30 -76.89 13.14 1.51
CA LYS A 30 -77.03 12.35 2.74
C LYS A 30 -75.98 12.84 3.75
N GLN A 31 -76.41 13.24 4.94
CA GLN A 31 -75.56 13.75 6.02
C GLN A 31 -74.40 12.81 6.37
N ASP A 32 -74.49 11.53 6.00
CA ASP A 32 -73.50 10.48 6.24
C ASP A 32 -72.47 10.28 5.11
N ASP A 33 -72.51 11.09 4.06
CA ASP A 33 -71.59 10.96 2.92
C ASP A 33 -70.13 11.28 3.29
N PHE A 34 -69.84 11.80 4.49
CA PHE A 34 -68.49 11.89 5.04
C PHE A 34 -67.97 10.54 5.57
N LYS A 35 -68.85 9.63 6.00
CA LYS A 35 -68.48 8.33 6.60
C LYS A 35 -67.74 7.43 5.61
N LYS A 36 -67.92 7.63 4.29
CA LYS A 36 -67.13 6.95 3.25
C LYS A 36 -65.64 7.31 3.29
N PHE A 37 -65.28 8.47 3.85
CA PHE A 37 -63.89 8.90 4.05
C PHE A 37 -63.31 8.44 5.41
N VAL A 38 -64.13 7.86 6.30
CA VAL A 38 -63.73 7.34 7.63
C VAL A 38 -63.87 5.81 7.71
N ALA A 39 -64.13 5.15 6.58
CA ALA A 39 -64.50 3.73 6.49
C ALA A 39 -63.40 2.71 6.90
N GLY A 40 -62.31 3.16 7.51
CA GLY A 40 -61.24 2.32 8.09
C GLY A 40 -60.78 2.71 9.50
N GLY A 41 -61.43 3.69 10.14
CA GLY A 41 -61.00 4.25 11.43
C GLY A 41 -59.72 5.09 11.33
N GLU A 42 -59.24 5.61 12.48
CA GLU A 42 -57.96 6.31 12.57
C GLU A 42 -56.78 5.33 12.42
N ILE A 43 -55.80 5.69 11.59
CA ILE A 43 -54.56 4.89 11.44
C ILE A 43 -53.65 5.19 12.63
N SER A 44 -53.54 4.23 13.55
CA SER A 44 -52.59 4.31 14.67
C SER A 44 -51.18 3.95 14.20
N TYR A 45 -50.22 4.86 14.37
CA TYR A 45 -48.81 4.61 14.10
C TYR A 45 -48.02 4.40 15.39
N THR A 46 -47.32 3.27 15.47
CA THR A 46 -46.34 3.01 16.53
C THR A 46 -45.12 3.92 16.37
N GLY A 47 -44.44 4.26 17.47
CA GLY A 47 -43.22 5.07 17.46
C GLY A 47 -42.10 4.43 16.64
N LYS A 48 -41.60 5.14 15.62
CA LYS A 48 -40.51 4.68 14.73
C LYS A 48 -39.17 4.52 15.45
N LEU A 49 -38.25 3.77 14.85
CA LEU A 49 -36.84 3.74 15.27
C LEU A 49 -36.18 5.08 14.92
N ASP A 50 -35.61 5.77 15.90
CA ASP A 50 -35.02 7.09 15.72
C ASP A 50 -33.48 7.03 15.59
N SER A 51 -32.87 8.13 15.14
CA SER A 51 -31.42 8.31 15.08
C SER A 51 -30.66 7.17 14.37
N VAL A 52 -31.28 6.63 13.32
CA VAL A 52 -30.79 5.47 12.58
C VAL A 52 -29.48 5.79 11.85
N LYS A 53 -28.46 4.96 12.10
CA LYS A 53 -27.18 4.95 11.39
C LYS A 53 -26.83 3.53 10.98
N MET A 54 -26.36 3.37 9.75
CA MET A 54 -25.92 2.09 9.20
C MET A 54 -24.43 2.16 8.88
N TYR A 55 -23.71 1.11 9.24
CA TYR A 55 -22.27 0.99 9.07
C TYR A 55 -21.93 -0.22 8.21
N SER A 56 -20.96 -0.09 7.32
CA SER A 56 -20.54 -1.17 6.43
C SER A 56 -19.70 -2.21 7.18
N GLY A 57 -19.69 -3.46 6.71
CA GLY A 57 -18.91 -4.54 7.31
C GLY A 57 -18.65 -5.69 6.33
N ASP A 58 -17.98 -6.74 6.81
CA ASP A 58 -17.72 -7.98 6.06
C ASP A 58 -18.96 -8.89 6.10
N SER A 59 -19.60 -9.05 4.94
CA SER A 59 -20.85 -9.80 4.73
C SER A 59 -21.99 -9.39 5.68
N ARG A 60 -22.01 -8.11 6.09
CA ARG A 60 -22.99 -7.55 7.03
C ARG A 60 -23.11 -6.03 6.94
N VAL A 61 -24.20 -5.53 7.50
CA VAL A 61 -24.39 -4.11 7.84
C VAL A 61 -24.74 -4.01 9.32
N VAL A 62 -24.08 -3.09 10.04
CA VAL A 62 -24.39 -2.83 11.45
C VAL A 62 -25.34 -1.64 11.56
N LEU A 63 -26.53 -1.88 12.09
CA LEU A 63 -27.53 -0.87 12.41
C LEU A 63 -27.34 -0.37 13.84
N LYS A 64 -27.30 0.95 14.02
CA LYS A 64 -27.50 1.60 15.32
C LYS A 64 -28.72 2.52 15.26
N GLY A 65 -29.54 2.52 16.30
CA GLY A 65 -30.72 3.39 16.39
C GLY A 65 -31.27 3.46 17.81
N LEU A 66 -32.29 4.27 18.03
CA LEU A 66 -32.91 4.50 19.34
C LEU A 66 -34.41 4.19 19.32
N PHE A 67 -34.86 3.41 20.29
CA PHE A 67 -36.28 3.29 20.63
C PHE A 67 -36.63 4.41 21.61
N LEU A 68 -37.39 5.40 21.14
CA LEU A 68 -37.83 6.54 21.97
C LEU A 68 -39.01 6.16 22.89
N ALA A 69 -39.62 7.15 23.55
CA ALA A 69 -40.51 6.97 24.70
C ALA A 69 -41.74 6.06 24.51
N ASP A 70 -42.17 5.74 23.29
CA ASP A 70 -43.36 4.90 23.05
C ASP A 70 -43.20 3.50 23.67
N PRO A 71 -44.00 3.14 24.71
CA PRO A 71 -43.90 1.85 25.38
C PRO A 71 -44.59 0.72 24.60
N LYS A 72 -45.35 1.03 23.54
CA LYS A 72 -46.12 0.04 22.77
C LYS A 72 -45.24 -0.77 21.81
N VAL A 73 -44.05 -0.29 21.48
CA VAL A 73 -43.10 -0.97 20.57
C VAL A 73 -42.67 -2.32 21.16
N VAL A 74 -42.95 -3.41 20.43
CA VAL A 74 -42.55 -4.78 20.84
C VAL A 74 -41.70 -5.51 19.81
N SER A 75 -41.60 -5.00 18.58
CA SER A 75 -40.67 -5.54 17.59
C SER A 75 -40.22 -4.49 16.58
N CYS A 76 -39.06 -4.73 15.97
CA CYS A 76 -38.49 -3.96 14.89
C CYS A 76 -38.26 -4.89 13.70
N LYS A 77 -38.90 -4.62 12.55
CA LYS A 77 -38.72 -5.38 11.32
C LYS A 77 -37.93 -4.56 10.32
N ILE A 78 -36.88 -5.16 9.78
CA ILE A 78 -35.97 -4.52 8.83
C ILE A 78 -36.05 -5.31 7.54
N PHE A 79 -36.24 -4.62 6.42
CA PHE A 79 -36.35 -5.19 5.09
C PHE A 79 -35.24 -4.66 4.19
N TRP A 80 -34.71 -5.49 3.29
CA TRP A 80 -33.79 -5.09 2.23
C TRP A 80 -34.06 -5.91 0.96
N ASN A 81 -33.24 -5.75 -0.08
CA ASN A 81 -33.40 -6.46 -1.36
C ASN A 81 -34.82 -6.33 -1.93
N ASN A 82 -35.32 -5.09 -2.03
CA ASN A 82 -36.70 -4.79 -2.45
C ASN A 82 -37.76 -5.52 -1.58
N LYS A 83 -37.50 -5.64 -0.28
CA LYS A 83 -38.32 -6.33 0.73
C LYS A 83 -38.44 -7.84 0.54
N LYS A 84 -37.64 -8.46 -0.33
CA LYS A 84 -37.55 -9.92 -0.46
C LYS A 84 -36.90 -10.56 0.76
N ASP A 85 -35.96 -9.84 1.38
CA ASP A 85 -35.28 -10.26 2.60
C ASP A 85 -35.73 -9.40 3.78
N SER A 86 -35.81 -10.01 4.96
CA SER A 86 -36.13 -9.30 6.18
C SER A 86 -35.62 -9.99 7.44
N ILE A 87 -35.54 -9.24 8.52
CA ILE A 87 -35.31 -9.75 9.87
C ILE A 87 -36.27 -9.09 10.86
N VAL A 88 -36.71 -9.85 11.86
CA VAL A 88 -37.55 -9.36 12.96
C VAL A 88 -36.74 -9.42 14.24
N ILE A 89 -36.60 -8.27 14.90
CA ILE A 89 -35.90 -8.13 16.17
C ILE A 89 -36.96 -7.89 17.25
N PRO A 90 -37.10 -8.78 18.25
CA PRO A 90 -37.98 -8.54 19.38
C PRO A 90 -37.43 -7.37 20.23
N VAL A 91 -38.32 -6.52 20.73
CA VAL A 91 -37.98 -5.34 21.53
C VAL A 91 -38.65 -5.46 22.89
N VAL A 92 -37.84 -5.42 23.94
CA VAL A 92 -38.30 -5.31 25.33
C VAL A 92 -37.71 -4.02 25.89
N LYS A 93 -38.54 -2.99 26.04
CA LYS A 93 -38.07 -1.71 26.57
C LYS A 93 -37.70 -1.83 28.04
N LYS A 94 -36.53 -1.29 28.38
CA LYS A 94 -35.98 -1.22 29.74
C LYS A 94 -36.00 0.21 30.26
N ASN A 95 -35.84 1.19 29.37
CA ASN A 95 -35.74 2.61 29.72
C ASN A 95 -36.70 3.45 28.87
N ILE A 96 -36.81 4.75 29.20
CA ILE A 96 -37.55 5.72 28.37
C ILE A 96 -36.93 5.80 26.97
N VAL A 97 -35.61 5.70 26.85
CA VAL A 97 -34.89 5.59 25.57
C VAL A 97 -33.96 4.38 25.63
N ASP A 98 -34.09 3.46 24.68
CA ASP A 98 -33.22 2.28 24.56
C ASP A 98 -32.46 2.28 23.23
N THR A 99 -31.24 1.74 23.23
CA THR A 99 -30.39 1.67 22.04
C THR A 99 -30.53 0.31 21.36
N LEU A 100 -30.70 0.34 20.04
CA LEU A 100 -30.53 -0.82 19.16
C LEU A 100 -29.13 -0.81 18.58
N ASN A 101 -28.41 -1.92 18.68
CA ASN A 101 -27.19 -2.20 17.93
C ASN A 101 -27.29 -3.62 17.37
N TYR A 102 -27.43 -3.75 16.05
CA TYR A 102 -27.74 -5.03 15.43
C TYR A 102 -26.93 -5.26 14.16
N SER A 103 -26.36 -6.46 14.02
CA SER A 103 -25.61 -6.88 12.83
C SER A 103 -26.54 -7.64 11.87
N ILE A 104 -26.89 -7.02 10.75
CA ILE A 104 -27.73 -7.61 9.72
C ILE A 104 -26.81 -8.39 8.75
N PRO A 105 -26.93 -9.72 8.63
CA PRO A 105 -26.16 -10.48 7.65
C PRO A 105 -26.64 -10.13 6.24
N ILE A 106 -25.70 -9.90 5.33
CA ILE A 106 -25.99 -9.55 3.93
C ILE A 106 -25.26 -10.54 3.02
N SER A 107 -26.01 -11.27 2.21
CA SER A 107 -25.49 -12.27 1.27
C SER A 107 -24.92 -11.63 -0.01
N ALA A 108 -25.54 -10.57 -0.51
CA ALA A 108 -25.13 -9.87 -1.72
C ALA A 108 -24.23 -8.67 -1.39
N GLU A 109 -22.95 -8.76 -1.73
CA GLU A 109 -22.01 -7.64 -1.62
C GLU A 109 -22.49 -6.44 -2.45
N GLY A 110 -22.46 -5.24 -1.87
CA GLY A 110 -22.89 -4.02 -2.55
C GLY A 110 -23.70 -3.08 -1.67
N LEU A 111 -24.22 -2.02 -2.28
CA LEU A 111 -25.09 -1.04 -1.62
C LEU A 111 -26.47 -1.67 -1.38
N GLN A 112 -26.90 -1.65 -0.12
CA GLN A 112 -28.20 -2.15 0.30
C GLN A 112 -29.09 -0.98 0.74
N ASN A 113 -30.37 -1.04 0.35
CA ASN A 113 -31.40 -0.11 0.80
C ASN A 113 -32.29 -0.82 1.82
N PHE A 114 -32.42 -0.21 3.00
CA PHE A 114 -33.16 -0.74 4.13
C PHE A 114 -34.45 0.04 4.35
N THR A 115 -35.53 -0.68 4.65
CA THR A 115 -36.76 -0.09 5.20
C THR A 115 -37.03 -0.69 6.56
N ILE A 116 -37.17 0.17 7.57
CA ILE A 116 -37.31 -0.23 8.97
C ILE A 116 -38.70 0.19 9.46
N TYR A 117 -39.38 -0.72 10.15
CA TYR A 117 -40.65 -0.49 10.82
C TYR A 117 -40.58 -1.02 12.25
N THR A 118 -41.19 -0.31 13.17
CA THR A 118 -41.51 -0.85 14.50
C THR A 118 -42.97 -1.25 14.54
N TYR A 119 -43.30 -2.22 15.38
CA TYR A 119 -44.66 -2.75 15.54
C TYR A 119 -45.05 -2.80 17.01
N ASP A 120 -46.32 -2.52 17.29
CA ASP A 120 -46.94 -2.80 18.59
C ASP A 120 -47.51 -4.23 18.67
N LYS A 121 -48.05 -4.59 19.84
CA LYS A 121 -48.68 -5.90 20.06
C LYS A 121 -49.92 -6.14 19.20
N ALA A 122 -50.60 -5.09 18.75
CA ALA A 122 -51.79 -5.18 17.90
C ALA A 122 -51.44 -5.29 16.40
N GLY A 123 -50.15 -5.18 16.04
CA GLY A 123 -49.68 -5.22 14.67
C GLY A 123 -49.67 -3.87 13.96
N ASN A 124 -49.97 -2.77 14.66
CA ASN A 124 -49.85 -1.42 14.10
C ASN A 124 -48.37 -1.09 13.90
N LYS A 125 -48.03 -0.64 12.69
CA LYS A 125 -46.66 -0.31 12.31
C LYS A 125 -46.38 1.18 12.37
N SER A 126 -45.13 1.55 12.59
CA SER A 126 -44.69 2.94 12.42
C SER A 126 -44.73 3.41 10.96
N ILE A 127 -44.54 4.71 10.76
CA ILE A 127 -44.04 5.22 9.48
C ILE A 127 -42.66 4.60 9.18
N PRO A 128 -42.31 4.37 7.89
CA PRO A 128 -41.04 3.77 7.52
C PRO A 128 -39.86 4.67 7.87
N VAL A 129 -38.75 4.06 8.25
CA VAL A 129 -37.44 4.70 8.28
C VAL A 129 -36.56 4.08 7.20
N TYR A 130 -36.05 4.94 6.31
CA TYR A 130 -35.19 4.54 5.21
C TYR A 130 -33.73 4.80 5.58
N ALA A 131 -32.88 3.82 5.30
CA ALA A 131 -31.45 3.94 5.47
C ALA A 131 -30.75 3.12 4.39
N ASN A 132 -29.47 3.38 4.14
CA ASN A 132 -28.67 2.59 3.23
C ASN A 132 -27.26 2.40 3.81
N ALA A 133 -26.63 1.31 3.44
CA ALA A 133 -25.22 1.04 3.71
C ALA A 133 -24.71 -0.03 2.76
N ARG A 134 -23.40 -0.05 2.57
CA ARG A 134 -22.74 -1.07 1.76
C ARG A 134 -22.36 -2.27 2.63
N SER A 135 -22.57 -3.47 2.12
CA SER A 135 -21.88 -4.67 2.62
C SER A 135 -20.68 -4.94 1.73
N TYR A 136 -19.51 -5.12 2.33
CA TYR A 136 -18.33 -5.66 1.66
C TYR A 136 -18.31 -7.18 1.85
N GLY A 137 -17.44 -7.89 1.14
CA GLY A 137 -17.42 -9.34 1.15
C GLY A 137 -16.27 -9.91 0.34
N ASP A 138 -16.46 -11.11 -0.18
CA ASP A 138 -15.41 -11.90 -0.84
C ASP A 138 -14.88 -11.24 -2.11
N ARG A 139 -15.71 -10.50 -2.86
CA ARG A 139 -15.27 -9.81 -4.07
C ARG A 139 -14.34 -8.65 -3.72
N TYR A 140 -14.67 -7.87 -2.68
CA TYR A 140 -13.75 -6.85 -2.18
C TYR A 140 -12.46 -7.48 -1.63
N LYS A 141 -12.55 -8.55 -0.82
CA LYS A 141 -11.36 -9.25 -0.29
C LYS A 141 -10.44 -9.77 -1.41
N ALA A 142 -11.02 -10.29 -2.49
CA ALA A 142 -10.28 -10.81 -3.64
C ALA A 142 -9.57 -9.72 -4.47
N SER A 143 -10.01 -8.46 -4.39
CA SER A 143 -9.34 -7.35 -5.08
C SER A 143 -8.18 -6.74 -4.29
N LEU A 144 -7.99 -7.15 -3.02
CA LEU A 144 -6.93 -6.62 -2.16
C LEU A 144 -5.60 -7.34 -2.39
N SER A 145 -4.51 -6.57 -2.37
CA SER A 145 -3.16 -7.09 -2.51
C SER A 145 -2.23 -6.49 -1.45
N ASN A 146 -1.11 -7.17 -1.20
CA ASN A 146 -0.08 -6.64 -0.30
C ASN A 146 0.66 -5.47 -0.95
N ARG A 147 1.12 -4.54 -0.11
CA ARG A 147 1.93 -3.39 -0.53
C ARG A 147 3.27 -3.88 -1.07
N GLY A 148 3.60 -3.51 -2.30
CA GLY A 148 4.86 -3.93 -2.91
C GLY A 148 6.08 -3.41 -2.15
N ILE A 149 7.14 -4.23 -2.09
CA ILE A 149 8.46 -3.84 -1.57
C ILE A 149 9.32 -3.42 -2.76
N SER A 150 9.93 -2.24 -2.67
CA SER A 150 10.94 -1.79 -3.62
C SER A 150 12.30 -2.40 -3.29
N THR A 151 12.75 -2.25 -2.04
CA THR A 151 14.01 -2.82 -1.55
C THR A 151 13.90 -3.14 -0.07
N ALA A 152 14.72 -4.08 0.41
CA ALA A 152 14.88 -4.38 1.82
C ALA A 152 16.37 -4.62 2.09
N VAL A 153 17.02 -3.69 2.78
CA VAL A 153 18.47 -3.74 3.03
C VAL A 153 18.78 -3.49 4.50
N LYS A 154 19.62 -4.32 5.10
CA LYS A 154 20.20 -4.12 6.42
C LYS A 154 21.48 -3.31 6.29
N GLY A 155 21.46 -2.13 6.91
CA GLY A 155 22.62 -1.25 6.98
C GLY A 155 23.65 -1.72 8.00
N THR A 156 24.77 -1.01 8.00
CA THR A 156 25.89 -1.20 8.94
C THR A 156 25.54 -0.75 10.36
N ASP A 157 24.48 0.03 10.52
CA ASP A 157 23.90 0.44 11.80
C ASP A 157 23.10 -0.68 12.51
N GLY A 158 23.01 -1.86 11.89
CA GLY A 158 22.29 -3.02 12.41
C GLY A 158 20.77 -2.98 12.16
N ASN A 159 20.26 -1.93 11.51
CA ASN A 159 18.84 -1.79 11.19
C ASN A 159 18.55 -2.26 9.76
N ALA A 160 17.39 -2.87 9.55
CA ALA A 160 16.89 -3.13 8.20
C ALA A 160 15.93 -2.03 7.77
N THR A 161 16.13 -1.48 6.58
CA THR A 161 15.22 -0.51 5.97
C THR A 161 14.49 -1.16 4.81
N ILE A 162 13.16 -1.18 4.92
CA ILE A 162 12.27 -1.58 3.82
C ILE A 162 11.77 -0.33 3.14
N GLN A 163 11.97 -0.23 1.84
CA GLN A 163 11.37 0.77 0.97
C GLN A 163 10.12 0.18 0.34
N TRP A 164 9.02 0.91 0.39
CA TRP A 164 7.73 0.47 -0.12
C TRP A 164 7.37 1.15 -1.42
N LEU A 165 6.66 0.42 -2.28
CA LEU A 165 5.95 0.99 -3.43
C LEU A 165 4.66 1.68 -2.96
N GLY A 166 4.16 2.60 -3.79
CA GLY A 166 2.87 3.25 -3.59
C GLY A 166 1.71 2.28 -3.79
N MET A 167 0.53 2.64 -3.27
CA MET A 167 -0.74 1.97 -3.53
C MET A 167 -1.83 3.01 -3.77
N ASP A 168 -2.86 2.63 -4.51
CA ASP A 168 -4.05 3.46 -4.68
C ASP A 168 -4.85 3.50 -3.38
N LYS A 169 -4.95 4.69 -2.78
CA LYS A 169 -5.70 4.94 -1.54
C LYS A 169 -7.21 4.73 -1.69
N LEU A 170 -7.75 4.79 -2.91
CA LEU A 170 -9.18 4.53 -3.16
C LEU A 170 -9.58 3.09 -2.84
N THR A 171 -8.61 2.17 -2.75
CA THR A 171 -8.84 0.79 -2.28
C THR A 171 -9.19 0.71 -0.79
N GLY A 172 -9.02 1.79 -0.01
CA GLY A 172 -9.18 1.82 1.44
C GLY A 172 -7.94 1.41 2.21
N VAL A 173 -6.78 1.25 1.55
CA VAL A 173 -5.53 0.93 2.23
C VAL A 173 -5.14 2.01 3.24
N PHE A 174 -4.73 1.62 4.45
CA PHE A 174 -4.29 2.59 5.46
C PHE A 174 -3.00 2.22 6.18
N THR A 175 -2.66 0.93 6.31
CA THR A 175 -1.43 0.52 7.00
C THR A 175 -0.88 -0.80 6.48
N THR A 176 0.43 -0.95 6.61
CA THR A 176 1.13 -2.23 6.51
C THR A 176 1.55 -2.67 7.91
N GLU A 177 1.32 -3.94 8.25
CA GLU A 177 1.78 -4.57 9.48
C GLU A 177 2.87 -5.57 9.15
N LEU A 178 3.97 -5.55 9.89
CA LEU A 178 5.15 -6.37 9.67
C LEU A 178 5.63 -7.00 10.96
N GLN A 179 6.09 -8.25 10.88
CA GLN A 179 6.71 -8.98 11.98
C GLN A 179 8.12 -9.45 11.60
N TYR A 180 9.09 -9.22 12.48
CA TYR A 180 10.48 -9.63 12.29
C TYR A 180 11.13 -10.03 13.62
N THR A 181 12.27 -10.70 13.56
CA THR A 181 13.07 -11.06 14.75
C THR A 181 14.22 -10.08 14.92
N ASN A 182 14.36 -9.49 16.11
CA ASN A 182 15.49 -8.61 16.42
C ASN A 182 16.73 -9.41 16.86
N SER A 183 17.87 -8.75 17.02
CA SER A 183 19.15 -9.36 17.41
C SER A 183 19.13 -10.01 18.80
N SER A 184 18.22 -9.59 19.68
CA SER A 184 17.93 -10.23 20.97
C SER A 184 16.97 -11.42 20.87
N ASN A 185 16.71 -11.94 19.65
CA ASN A 185 15.80 -13.06 19.38
C ASN A 185 14.33 -12.81 19.78
N THR A 186 13.91 -11.55 19.87
CA THR A 186 12.52 -11.18 20.18
C THR A 186 11.74 -10.91 18.90
N LEU A 187 10.51 -11.44 18.83
CA LEU A 187 9.57 -11.13 17.75
C LEU A 187 9.00 -9.72 17.96
N VAL A 188 9.22 -8.84 16.98
CA VAL A 188 8.76 -7.45 16.99
C VAL A 188 7.70 -7.25 15.91
N THR A 189 6.60 -6.60 16.25
CA THR A 189 5.57 -6.17 15.29
C THR A 189 5.66 -4.65 15.09
N VAL A 190 5.68 -4.21 13.84
CA VAL A 190 5.70 -2.80 13.45
C VAL A 190 4.53 -2.52 12.51
N ARG A 191 3.94 -1.33 12.65
CA ARG A 191 2.95 -0.82 11.70
C ARG A 191 3.46 0.44 11.03
N THR A 192 3.23 0.50 9.73
CA THR A 192 3.68 1.58 8.88
C THR A 192 2.48 2.16 8.15
N PRO A 193 2.15 3.45 8.37
CA PRO A 193 1.10 4.12 7.62
C PRO A 193 1.37 4.06 6.12
N ILE A 194 0.30 4.01 5.31
CA ILE A 194 0.44 3.92 3.85
C ILE A 194 1.21 5.11 3.26
N ASP A 195 1.15 6.27 3.91
CA ASP A 195 1.86 7.50 3.50
C ASP A 195 3.36 7.47 3.75
N SER A 196 3.85 6.57 4.62
CA SER A 196 5.29 6.38 4.78
C SER A 196 5.85 5.57 3.62
N THR A 197 6.94 6.04 3.03
CA THR A 197 7.66 5.34 1.96
C THR A 197 8.61 4.27 2.49
N LYS A 198 8.89 4.25 3.81
CA LYS A 198 9.82 3.29 4.40
C LYS A 198 9.41 2.76 5.77
N THR A 199 10.03 1.67 6.18
CA THR A 199 9.97 1.11 7.53
C THR A 199 11.37 0.76 8.00
N ILE A 200 11.69 1.13 9.24
CA ILE A 200 12.95 0.78 9.89
C ILE A 200 12.67 -0.34 10.89
N LEU A 201 13.30 -1.49 10.66
CA LEU A 201 13.32 -2.63 11.56
C LEU A 201 14.56 -2.51 12.43
N LYS A 202 14.37 -2.09 13.68
CA LYS A 202 15.47 -1.81 14.59
C LYS A 202 16.15 -3.10 15.02
N ASN A 203 17.49 -3.10 15.04
CA ASN A 203 18.30 -4.24 15.48
C ASN A 203 17.89 -5.55 14.78
N TYR A 204 17.79 -5.55 13.45
CA TYR A 204 17.33 -6.72 12.69
C TYR A 204 18.32 -7.88 12.80
N LYS A 205 17.84 -9.10 13.07
CA LYS A 205 18.69 -10.29 13.15
C LYS A 205 19.14 -10.74 11.76
N SER A 206 20.44 -10.64 11.48
CA SER A 206 21.05 -11.15 10.23
C SER A 206 20.68 -12.62 9.96
N GLY A 207 20.46 -12.94 8.68
CA GLY A 207 20.02 -14.27 8.23
C GLY A 207 18.59 -14.69 8.65
N SER A 208 17.86 -13.86 9.41
CA SER A 208 16.44 -14.14 9.70
C SER A 208 15.53 -13.73 8.54
N THR A 209 14.24 -14.03 8.66
CA THR A 209 13.21 -13.59 7.73
C THR A 209 12.18 -12.71 8.42
N PHE A 210 11.41 -11.96 7.64
CA PHE A 210 10.25 -11.23 8.11
C PHE A 210 9.00 -11.63 7.32
N LYS A 211 7.84 -11.24 7.84
CA LYS A 211 6.55 -11.35 7.16
C LYS A 211 5.76 -10.06 7.30
N TYR A 212 4.94 -9.73 6.31
CA TYR A 212 4.09 -8.55 6.37
C TYR A 212 2.72 -8.79 5.72
N ARG A 213 1.76 -7.92 6.05
CA ARG A 213 0.45 -7.85 5.41
C ARG A 213 -0.05 -6.42 5.33
N THR A 214 -0.87 -6.12 4.34
CA THR A 214 -1.55 -4.83 4.21
C THR A 214 -2.99 -4.89 4.74
N LEU A 215 -3.41 -3.81 5.39
CA LEU A 215 -4.71 -3.66 6.03
C LEU A 215 -5.50 -2.53 5.36
N PHE A 216 -6.80 -2.75 5.25
CA PHE A 216 -7.73 -1.90 4.50
C PHE A 216 -8.98 -1.58 5.32
N LEU A 217 -9.47 -0.37 5.13
CA LEU A 217 -10.73 0.14 5.61
C LEU A 217 -11.44 0.76 4.39
N PRO A 218 -12.42 0.09 3.78
CA PRO A 218 -12.94 0.46 2.47
C PRO A 218 -13.70 1.80 2.44
N ASP A 219 -14.24 2.21 3.57
CA ASP A 219 -14.89 3.51 3.76
C ASP A 219 -14.80 3.93 5.23
N THR A 220 -15.08 5.21 5.53
CA THR A 220 -14.94 5.78 6.87
C THR A 220 -15.93 5.23 7.91
N ASN A 221 -17.00 4.59 7.47
CA ASN A 221 -18.06 4.02 8.29
C ASN A 221 -17.95 2.49 8.40
N CYS A 222 -16.90 1.88 7.88
CA CYS A 222 -16.72 0.44 7.98
C CYS A 222 -16.30 0.04 9.40
N VAL A 223 -17.01 -0.93 9.98
CA VAL A 223 -16.70 -1.45 11.32
C VAL A 223 -15.61 -2.54 11.31
N ASP A 224 -15.30 -3.08 10.13
CA ASP A 224 -14.39 -4.21 9.97
C ASP A 224 -13.11 -3.79 9.23
N THR A 225 -11.97 -4.26 9.73
CA THR A 225 -10.68 -4.11 9.04
C THR A 225 -10.41 -5.33 8.16
N PHE A 226 -10.23 -5.10 6.87
CA PHE A 226 -9.86 -6.14 5.92
C PHE A 226 -8.34 -6.33 5.91
N ARG A 227 -7.91 -7.57 5.75
CA ARG A 227 -6.49 -7.95 5.86
C ARG A 227 -6.15 -8.92 4.74
N VAL A 228 -5.07 -8.64 4.03
CA VAL A 228 -4.47 -9.61 3.11
C VAL A 228 -3.70 -10.65 3.94
N ALA A 229 -3.57 -11.86 3.41
CA ALA A 229 -2.72 -12.89 4.01
C ALA A 229 -1.27 -12.40 4.14
N TYR A 230 -0.53 -12.94 5.12
CA TYR A 230 0.88 -12.62 5.28
C TYR A 230 1.69 -13.08 4.06
N SER A 231 2.44 -12.16 3.46
CA SER A 231 3.62 -12.51 2.66
C SER A 231 4.75 -12.84 3.64
N ALA A 232 5.27 -14.06 3.60
CA ALA A 232 6.19 -14.61 4.60
C ALA A 232 7.51 -15.09 4.00
N ASN A 233 8.48 -15.40 4.86
CA ASN A 233 9.82 -15.89 4.50
C ASN A 233 10.63 -14.90 3.63
N LEU A 234 10.30 -13.62 3.73
CA LEU A 234 11.00 -12.54 3.04
C LEU A 234 12.30 -12.25 3.76
N SER A 235 13.32 -11.98 2.97
CA SER A 235 14.69 -11.85 3.47
C SER A 235 15.20 -10.44 3.16
N VAL A 236 16.24 -10.01 3.87
CA VAL A 236 16.79 -8.66 3.78
C VAL A 236 18.25 -8.77 3.34
N ASP A 237 18.62 -8.12 2.25
CA ASP A 237 20.02 -8.08 1.80
C ASP A 237 20.87 -7.34 2.83
N GLU A 238 22.12 -7.74 3.02
CA GLU A 238 23.02 -7.10 3.97
C GLU A 238 24.03 -6.20 3.26
N ASP A 239 24.13 -4.95 3.68
CA ASP A 239 25.16 -4.04 3.22
C ASP A 239 26.50 -4.39 3.88
N MET A 240 27.38 -5.01 3.10
CA MET A 240 28.72 -5.43 3.49
C MET A 240 29.78 -4.41 3.07
N THR A 241 29.39 -3.23 2.59
CA THR A 241 30.31 -2.21 2.06
C THR A 241 31.34 -1.77 3.10
N SER A 242 31.01 -1.81 4.39
CA SER A 242 31.95 -1.50 5.49
C SER A 242 33.16 -2.43 5.60
N LEU A 243 33.13 -3.61 4.96
CA LEU A 243 34.30 -4.47 4.86
C LEU A 243 35.36 -3.93 3.89
N LEU A 244 34.97 -3.02 3.00
CA LEU A 244 35.85 -2.31 2.09
C LEU A 244 36.19 -0.94 2.69
N SER A 245 37.42 -0.50 2.49
CA SER A 245 37.84 0.88 2.77
C SER A 245 37.61 1.77 1.54
N ASN A 246 37.44 3.07 1.77
CA ASN A 246 37.47 4.09 0.71
C ASN A 246 36.59 3.74 -0.50
N THR A 247 35.28 3.62 -0.28
CA THR A 247 34.31 3.09 -1.25
C THR A 247 33.63 4.16 -2.10
N GLY A 248 34.12 5.41 -2.10
CA GLY A 248 33.57 6.51 -2.88
C GLY A 248 32.81 7.57 -2.06
N PRO A 249 32.94 8.88 -2.36
CA PRO A 249 33.98 9.46 -3.20
C PRO A 249 35.38 9.03 -2.74
N PHE A 250 36.25 8.74 -3.69
CA PHE A 250 37.52 8.13 -3.37
C PHE A 250 38.49 9.16 -2.78
N VAL A 251 39.31 8.72 -1.83
CA VAL A 251 40.40 9.49 -1.23
C VAL A 251 41.74 8.95 -1.72
N ARG A 252 42.70 9.85 -1.93
CA ARG A 252 44.06 9.52 -2.36
C ARG A 252 44.96 9.13 -1.19
N ALA A 253 45.87 8.17 -1.38
CA ALA A 253 46.95 7.86 -0.46
C ALA A 253 48.17 8.75 -0.72
N THR A 254 48.64 8.73 -1.96
CA THR A 254 49.72 9.59 -2.45
C THR A 254 49.25 10.30 -3.71
N TYR A 255 49.79 11.49 -3.98
CA TYR A 255 49.37 12.28 -5.15
C TYR A 255 50.46 13.25 -5.58
N ASP A 256 50.33 13.73 -6.82
CA ASP A 256 51.28 14.61 -7.49
C ASP A 256 51.19 16.10 -7.07
N GLY A 257 50.46 16.41 -6.00
CA GLY A 257 50.18 17.80 -5.62
C GLY A 257 48.99 18.42 -6.38
N SER A 258 48.45 17.75 -7.40
CA SER A 258 47.40 18.27 -8.28
C SER A 258 46.26 17.24 -8.51
N ARG A 259 46.27 16.53 -9.64
CA ARG A 259 45.17 15.72 -10.18
C ARG A 259 45.35 14.23 -9.94
N TRP A 260 46.56 13.70 -10.01
CA TRP A 260 46.79 12.26 -10.10
C TRP A 260 47.36 11.69 -8.81
N GLY A 261 46.96 10.46 -8.48
CA GLY A 261 47.44 9.80 -7.27
C GLY A 261 47.22 8.30 -7.27
N THR A 262 47.43 7.71 -6.10
CA THR A 262 47.02 6.33 -5.77
C THR A 262 45.87 6.36 -4.76
N LEU A 263 45.08 5.30 -4.69
CA LEU A 263 43.91 5.21 -3.81
C LEU A 263 44.30 4.83 -2.37
N ALA A 264 43.76 5.54 -1.37
CA ALA A 264 43.92 5.14 0.03
C ALA A 264 43.15 3.86 0.34
N GLY A 265 43.77 2.93 1.07
CA GLY A 265 43.12 1.66 1.45
C GLY A 265 42.92 0.66 0.30
N TRP A 266 43.41 0.95 -0.91
CA TRP A 266 43.40 0.03 -2.04
C TRP A 266 44.83 -0.29 -2.47
N THR A 267 45.10 -1.55 -2.76
CA THR A 267 46.36 -1.96 -3.38
C THR A 267 46.35 -1.49 -4.83
N THR A 268 47.32 -0.67 -5.21
CA THR A 268 47.51 -0.20 -6.60
C THR A 268 48.78 -0.84 -7.15
N SER A 269 48.64 -1.74 -8.14
CA SER A 269 49.79 -2.44 -8.72
C SER A 269 50.71 -1.50 -9.50
N ALA A 270 51.94 -1.94 -9.77
CA ALA A 270 52.86 -1.19 -10.62
C ALA A 270 52.28 -0.95 -12.02
N GLY A 271 51.59 -1.95 -12.59
CA GLY A 271 50.95 -1.85 -13.90
C GLY A 271 49.80 -0.83 -13.98
N ALA A 272 49.24 -0.44 -12.83
CA ALA A 272 48.20 0.58 -12.72
C ALA A 272 48.75 2.00 -12.68
N LYS A 273 50.08 2.16 -12.56
CA LYS A 273 50.75 3.46 -12.44
C LYS A 273 51.46 3.80 -13.74
N ASN A 274 50.96 4.83 -14.42
CA ASN A 274 51.47 5.28 -15.72
C ASN A 274 51.66 6.81 -15.79
N ILE A 275 51.56 7.50 -14.65
CA ILE A 275 51.64 8.97 -14.55
C ILE A 275 52.85 9.38 -13.72
N ASN A 276 53.49 10.49 -14.10
CA ASN A 276 54.71 11.06 -13.50
C ASN A 276 55.77 9.99 -13.25
N ASN A 277 56.33 9.43 -14.33
CA ASN A 277 57.32 8.35 -14.28
C ASN A 277 56.84 7.13 -13.49
N ASN A 278 55.60 6.69 -13.75
CA ASN A 278 54.95 5.52 -13.13
C ASN A 278 54.84 5.59 -11.61
N GLN A 279 54.83 6.80 -11.03
CA GLN A 279 54.66 6.99 -9.59
C GLN A 279 53.19 6.97 -9.18
N TYR A 280 52.28 7.45 -10.04
CA TYR A 280 50.86 7.59 -9.75
C TYR A 280 49.98 6.89 -10.79
N GLY A 281 48.74 6.61 -10.39
CA GLY A 281 47.72 5.94 -11.17
C GLY A 281 46.67 5.29 -10.27
N GLY A 282 45.48 5.07 -10.79
CA GLY A 282 44.36 4.52 -10.03
C GLY A 282 43.48 5.55 -9.32
N TYR A 283 43.95 6.79 -9.11
CA TYR A 283 43.14 7.88 -8.57
C TYR A 283 43.22 9.14 -9.45
N GLU A 284 42.09 9.82 -9.58
CA GLU A 284 41.99 11.15 -10.17
C GLU A 284 41.15 12.07 -9.28
N PHE A 285 41.62 13.30 -9.07
CA PHE A 285 40.81 14.40 -8.55
C PHE A 285 40.15 15.15 -9.72
N ARG A 286 38.85 14.92 -9.93
CA ARG A 286 38.08 15.43 -11.07
C ARG A 286 36.90 16.24 -10.60
N ASN A 287 36.79 17.49 -11.05
CA ASN A 287 35.66 18.38 -10.75
C ASN A 287 35.35 18.48 -9.23
N GLY A 288 36.40 18.60 -8.41
CA GLY A 288 36.25 18.70 -6.95
C GLY A 288 36.01 17.37 -6.22
N THR A 289 35.96 16.24 -6.92
CA THR A 289 35.64 14.92 -6.37
C THR A 289 36.70 13.88 -6.75
N GLY A 290 37.09 13.04 -5.81
CA GLY A 290 38.01 11.93 -6.08
C GLY A 290 37.29 10.73 -6.69
N VAL A 291 37.87 10.17 -7.75
CA VAL A 291 37.37 8.98 -8.46
C VAL A 291 38.48 7.94 -8.61
N LEU A 292 38.09 6.67 -8.69
CA LEU A 292 38.99 5.63 -9.18
C LEU A 292 39.20 5.84 -10.68
N SER A 293 40.43 5.76 -11.15
CA SER A 293 40.79 6.12 -12.53
C SER A 293 41.87 5.25 -13.15
N PHE A 294 41.59 4.78 -14.36
CA PHE A 294 42.62 4.38 -15.34
C PHE A 294 42.52 5.32 -16.54
N GLU A 295 43.63 5.90 -16.99
CA GLU A 295 43.65 6.78 -18.18
C GLU A 295 45.02 6.72 -18.87
N SER A 296 45.01 6.70 -20.20
CA SER A 296 46.21 6.82 -21.03
C SER A 296 45.86 7.56 -22.33
N GLY A 297 46.76 8.41 -22.81
CA GLY A 297 46.48 9.44 -23.82
C GLY A 297 46.42 10.85 -23.22
N TRP A 298 46.17 11.84 -24.08
CA TRP A 298 46.02 13.27 -23.67
C TRP A 298 47.14 13.79 -22.76
N GLY A 299 48.39 13.43 -23.08
CA GLY A 299 49.58 13.82 -22.30
C GLY A 299 50.08 12.75 -21.33
N ILE A 300 49.31 11.68 -21.10
CA ILE A 300 49.77 10.48 -20.38
C ILE A 300 50.30 9.47 -21.39
N ASN A 301 51.61 9.54 -21.67
CA ASN A 301 52.22 8.81 -22.79
C ASN A 301 52.51 7.33 -22.52
N THR A 302 52.27 6.85 -21.31
CA THR A 302 52.50 5.47 -20.91
C THR A 302 51.17 4.70 -20.86
N PRO A 303 51.05 3.53 -21.52
CA PRO A 303 49.85 2.70 -21.42
C PRO A 303 49.70 2.10 -20.02
N VAL A 304 48.48 1.71 -19.65
CA VAL A 304 48.24 0.88 -18.46
C VAL A 304 48.36 -0.57 -18.91
N THR A 305 49.32 -1.30 -18.37
CA THR A 305 49.55 -2.72 -18.71
C THR A 305 49.47 -3.54 -17.43
N ASN A 306 48.52 -4.48 -17.36
CA ASN A 306 48.26 -5.28 -16.17
C ASN A 306 47.99 -4.43 -14.91
N GLY A 307 47.18 -3.38 -15.08
CA GLY A 307 46.80 -2.48 -13.99
C GLY A 307 45.77 -3.12 -13.09
N LEU A 308 46.15 -3.36 -11.83
CA LEU A 308 45.29 -3.97 -10.82
C LEU A 308 45.07 -2.97 -9.68
N ILE A 309 43.81 -2.81 -9.30
CA ILE A 309 43.41 -2.04 -8.11
C ILE A 309 42.44 -2.91 -7.31
N TYR A 310 42.80 -3.33 -6.10
CA TYR A 310 41.97 -4.26 -5.34
C TYR A 310 42.12 -4.10 -3.82
N GLN A 311 41.14 -4.65 -3.10
CA GLN A 311 41.20 -4.88 -1.67
C GLN A 311 41.07 -6.37 -1.37
N THR A 312 41.63 -6.79 -0.25
CA THR A 312 41.51 -8.15 0.27
C THR A 312 40.61 -8.14 1.48
N ILE A 313 39.55 -8.94 1.44
CA ILE A 313 38.55 -9.04 2.50
C ILE A 313 38.19 -10.51 2.73
N THR A 314 37.79 -10.84 3.96
CA THR A 314 37.24 -12.15 4.28
C THR A 314 35.71 -12.07 4.28
N LEU A 315 35.08 -12.89 3.44
CA LEU A 315 33.63 -12.95 3.32
C LEU A 315 33.11 -14.31 3.81
N PRO A 316 31.99 -14.35 4.56
CA PRO A 316 31.33 -15.61 4.88
C PRO A 316 30.76 -16.29 3.63
N ALA A 317 30.28 -17.53 3.76
CA ALA A 317 29.49 -18.15 2.70
C ALA A 317 28.26 -17.29 2.34
N GLY A 318 27.92 -17.24 1.06
CA GLY A 318 26.77 -16.49 0.57
C GLY A 318 26.90 -16.06 -0.88
N ARG A 319 25.87 -15.36 -1.35
CA ARG A 319 25.82 -14.74 -2.68
C ARG A 319 26.00 -13.24 -2.50
N TYR A 320 26.77 -12.63 -3.39
CA TYR A 320 27.20 -11.26 -3.25
C TYR A 320 27.06 -10.50 -4.57
N THR A 321 26.87 -9.20 -4.46
CA THR A 321 27.01 -8.25 -5.57
C THR A 321 28.04 -7.20 -5.20
N PHE A 322 29.05 -7.03 -6.05
CA PHE A 322 29.93 -5.87 -6.05
C PHE A 322 29.46 -4.89 -7.12
N ARG A 323 28.92 -3.74 -6.68
CA ARG A 323 28.26 -2.77 -7.56
C ARG A 323 29.07 -1.49 -7.65
N LEU A 324 29.17 -0.95 -8.85
CA LEU A 324 29.82 0.31 -9.18
C LEU A 324 28.76 1.42 -9.33
N SER A 325 29.16 2.67 -9.14
CA SER A 325 28.33 3.84 -9.49
C SER A 325 29.20 4.98 -9.99
N GLY A 326 28.62 5.87 -10.79
CA GLY A 326 29.35 6.98 -11.43
C GLY A 326 30.40 6.48 -12.43
N ILE A 327 30.03 5.51 -13.26
CA ILE A 327 30.92 4.97 -14.29
C ILE A 327 30.96 5.96 -15.45
N ASP A 328 32.17 6.38 -15.82
CA ASP A 328 32.41 7.21 -16.99
C ASP A 328 33.64 6.65 -17.72
N GLN A 329 33.44 6.18 -18.95
CA GLN A 329 34.48 5.49 -19.71
C GLN A 329 34.21 5.53 -21.21
N ASN A 330 35.26 5.36 -22.00
CA ASN A 330 35.14 5.01 -23.41
C ASN A 330 35.39 3.51 -23.64
N SER A 331 35.80 3.08 -24.84
CA SER A 331 35.96 1.66 -25.21
C SER A 331 37.41 1.26 -25.49
N GLY A 332 37.65 -0.05 -25.56
CA GLY A 332 38.94 -0.65 -25.94
C GLY A 332 39.82 -1.10 -24.77
N GLY A 333 40.72 -2.05 -25.03
CA GLY A 333 41.51 -2.70 -23.98
C GLY A 333 40.70 -3.69 -23.14
N SER A 334 41.36 -4.36 -22.19
CA SER A 334 40.72 -5.25 -21.22
C SER A 334 40.26 -4.45 -19.99
N ARG A 335 39.02 -4.65 -19.57
CA ARG A 335 38.37 -3.85 -18.51
C ARG A 335 37.49 -4.74 -17.64
N TYR A 336 38.02 -5.18 -16.51
CA TYR A 336 37.32 -6.11 -15.64
C TYR A 336 37.08 -5.53 -14.26
N ILE A 337 35.90 -5.81 -13.71
CA ILE A 337 35.73 -6.04 -12.27
C ILE A 337 35.88 -7.54 -12.02
N ALA A 338 36.57 -7.91 -10.95
CA ALA A 338 36.87 -9.30 -10.66
C ALA A 338 36.91 -9.60 -9.16
N VAL A 339 36.61 -10.85 -8.83
CA VAL A 339 36.80 -11.44 -7.49
C VAL A 339 37.59 -12.73 -7.65
N ALA A 340 38.67 -12.90 -6.89
CA ALA A 340 39.48 -14.11 -6.88
C ALA A 340 39.80 -14.56 -5.45
N VAL A 341 40.10 -15.85 -5.28
CA VAL A 341 40.52 -16.39 -3.98
C VAL A 341 41.92 -15.86 -3.63
N GLY A 342 42.13 -15.51 -2.36
CA GLY A 342 43.44 -15.15 -1.83
C GLY A 342 43.66 -13.65 -1.73
N ASN A 343 44.94 -13.26 -1.66
CA ASN A 343 45.34 -11.90 -1.29
C ASN A 343 45.61 -10.98 -2.48
N THR A 344 45.51 -11.48 -3.72
CA THR A 344 45.83 -10.72 -4.94
C THR A 344 44.85 -11.06 -6.05
N LEU A 345 44.57 -10.11 -6.96
CA LEU A 345 43.89 -10.44 -8.21
C LEU A 345 44.86 -11.15 -9.18
N PRO A 346 44.36 -12.06 -10.04
CA PRO A 346 45.12 -12.57 -11.18
C PRO A 346 45.54 -11.43 -12.11
N ASN A 347 46.54 -11.69 -12.97
CA ASN A 347 46.86 -10.75 -14.03
C ASN A 347 45.65 -10.53 -14.94
N VAL A 348 45.57 -9.36 -15.58
CA VAL A 348 44.44 -8.97 -16.42
C VAL A 348 44.14 -10.00 -17.52
N THR A 349 45.16 -10.64 -18.08
CA THR A 349 45.01 -11.71 -19.09
C THR A 349 44.42 -13.00 -18.54
N ASP A 350 44.60 -13.25 -17.24
CA ASP A 350 44.26 -14.49 -16.56
C ASP A 350 42.93 -14.37 -15.81
N ILE A 351 42.40 -13.16 -15.60
CA ILE A 351 41.11 -12.92 -14.94
C ILE A 351 39.97 -13.79 -15.54
N PRO A 352 39.82 -13.90 -16.88
CA PRO A 352 38.73 -14.70 -17.46
C PRO A 352 38.73 -16.18 -17.09
N THR A 353 39.89 -16.73 -16.69
CA THR A 353 40.05 -18.15 -16.39
C THR A 353 40.36 -18.45 -14.92
N ALA A 354 40.94 -17.49 -14.19
CA ALA A 354 41.41 -17.69 -12.82
C ALA A 354 40.56 -17.00 -11.74
N ALA A 355 39.71 -16.01 -12.09
CA ALA A 355 38.82 -15.37 -11.13
C ALA A 355 37.62 -16.28 -10.79
N ILE A 356 37.09 -16.15 -9.56
CA ILE A 356 35.82 -16.78 -9.17
C ILE A 356 34.69 -16.23 -10.06
N ALA A 357 34.72 -14.92 -10.28
CA ALA A 357 33.79 -14.23 -11.15
C ALA A 357 34.45 -12.95 -11.68
N TYR A 358 34.06 -12.57 -12.90
CA TYR A 358 34.44 -11.29 -13.49
C TYR A 358 33.28 -10.78 -14.35
N ALA A 359 33.27 -9.47 -14.58
CA ALA A 359 32.35 -8.80 -15.50
C ALA A 359 33.07 -7.61 -16.15
N ASN A 360 32.50 -7.06 -17.22
CA ASN A 360 33.03 -5.83 -17.78
C ASN A 360 32.73 -4.68 -16.80
N ILE A 361 33.63 -3.71 -16.68
CA ILE A 361 33.36 -2.50 -15.88
C ILE A 361 32.09 -1.79 -16.36
N ALA A 362 31.77 -1.83 -17.66
CA ALA A 362 30.57 -1.24 -18.24
C ALA A 362 29.26 -1.88 -17.73
N ASP A 363 29.29 -3.13 -17.26
CA ASP A 363 28.11 -3.81 -16.71
C ASP A 363 27.71 -3.21 -15.35
N GLY A 364 28.66 -2.57 -14.66
CA GLY A 364 28.43 -1.84 -13.42
C GLY A 364 28.16 -2.70 -12.19
N GLU A 365 28.05 -4.02 -12.33
CA GLU A 365 27.93 -4.93 -11.20
C GLU A 365 28.51 -6.32 -11.50
N LEU A 366 29.00 -6.97 -10.45
CA LEU A 366 29.52 -8.34 -10.48
C LEU A 366 28.84 -9.17 -9.40
N ASN A 367 28.10 -10.19 -9.83
CA ASN A 367 27.49 -11.17 -8.94
C ASN A 367 28.42 -12.38 -8.77
N PHE A 368 28.60 -12.85 -7.54
CA PHE A 368 29.43 -14.02 -7.24
C PHE A 368 28.91 -14.78 -6.01
N SER A 369 29.36 -16.02 -5.83
CA SER A 369 28.93 -16.88 -4.72
C SER A 369 30.11 -17.56 -4.06
N LEU A 370 30.04 -17.74 -2.75
CA LEU A 370 31.02 -18.44 -1.92
C LEU A 370 30.30 -19.54 -1.14
N THR A 371 30.80 -20.77 -1.22
CA THR A 371 30.23 -21.94 -0.52
C THR A 371 30.68 -22.02 0.94
N GLN A 372 31.78 -21.36 1.28
CA GLN A 372 32.35 -21.28 2.62
C GLN A 372 32.98 -19.90 2.85
N GLN A 373 33.36 -19.62 4.10
CA GLN A 373 34.10 -18.41 4.40
C GLN A 373 35.42 -18.41 3.63
N THR A 374 35.65 -17.36 2.86
CA THR A 374 36.79 -17.27 1.93
C THR A 374 37.41 -15.88 2.01
N THR A 375 38.73 -15.81 2.09
CA THR A 375 39.47 -14.57 1.83
C THR A 375 39.58 -14.37 0.33
N VAL A 376 39.08 -13.23 -0.14
CA VAL A 376 39.05 -12.88 -1.56
C VAL A 376 39.72 -11.53 -1.81
N SER A 377 40.32 -11.39 -2.98
CA SER A 377 40.69 -10.13 -3.58
C SER A 377 39.55 -9.66 -4.49
N ILE A 378 39.13 -8.41 -4.33
CA ILE A 378 38.04 -7.80 -5.10
C ILE A 378 38.44 -6.43 -5.62
N GLY A 379 38.19 -6.18 -6.90
CA GLY A 379 38.52 -4.90 -7.50
C GLY A 379 38.54 -4.94 -9.02
N PHE A 380 39.54 -4.28 -9.59
CA PHE A 380 39.60 -3.90 -11.00
C PHE A 380 40.88 -4.43 -11.65
N GLY A 381 40.75 -4.95 -12.87
CA GLY A 381 41.85 -5.35 -13.72
C GLY A 381 41.73 -4.69 -15.10
N VAL A 382 42.71 -3.88 -15.47
CA VAL A 382 42.69 -3.05 -16.68
C VAL A 382 44.00 -3.11 -17.44
N SER A 383 43.90 -3.29 -18.76
CA SER A 383 44.99 -3.07 -19.71
C SER A 383 44.46 -2.22 -20.86
N ILE A 384 44.95 -0.98 -20.98
CA ILE A 384 44.52 0.01 -21.98
C ILE A 384 45.73 0.62 -22.70
N ALA A 385 45.56 0.91 -23.99
CA ALA A 385 46.60 1.48 -24.83
C ALA A 385 46.69 3.00 -24.67
N ASN A 386 47.83 3.57 -25.06
CA ASN A 386 48.01 5.03 -25.16
C ASN A 386 47.35 5.56 -26.46
N THR A 387 46.02 5.46 -26.53
CA THR A 387 45.21 5.92 -27.67
C THR A 387 44.04 6.80 -27.24
N GLY A 388 44.13 7.39 -26.04
CA GLY A 388 43.03 8.16 -25.45
C GLY A 388 41.96 7.24 -24.89
N GLN A 389 42.32 6.39 -23.94
CA GLN A 389 41.40 5.47 -23.25
C GLN A 389 41.29 5.85 -21.78
N TYR A 390 40.07 5.80 -21.25
CA TYR A 390 39.83 6.10 -19.84
C TYR A 390 38.68 5.29 -19.25
N ILE A 391 38.77 5.09 -17.93
CA ILE A 391 37.78 4.44 -17.07
C ILE A 391 37.75 5.20 -15.74
N LYS A 392 36.57 5.66 -15.32
CA LYS A 392 36.34 6.30 -14.03
C LYS A 392 35.22 5.59 -13.29
N VAL A 393 35.36 5.48 -11.97
CA VAL A 393 34.32 4.97 -11.08
C VAL A 393 34.21 5.90 -9.88
N GLY A 394 33.00 6.35 -9.57
CA GLY A 394 32.73 7.28 -8.47
C GLY A 394 32.62 6.60 -7.10
N SER A 395 32.02 5.41 -7.04
CA SER A 395 31.88 4.64 -5.79
C SER A 395 31.67 3.15 -6.05
N VAL A 396 31.87 2.35 -5.01
CA VAL A 396 31.59 0.91 -4.98
C VAL A 396 30.72 0.53 -3.77
N LYS A 397 29.95 -0.54 -3.91
CA LYS A 397 29.19 -1.16 -2.82
C LYS A 397 29.34 -2.67 -2.86
N LEU A 398 29.30 -3.29 -1.69
CA LEU A 398 29.26 -4.74 -1.55
C LEU A 398 27.99 -5.13 -0.81
N LEU A 399 27.14 -5.93 -1.46
CA LEU A 399 25.90 -6.44 -0.88
C LEU A 399 25.98 -7.96 -0.75
N LYS A 400 25.48 -8.50 0.34
CA LYS A 400 25.23 -9.94 0.51
C LYS A 400 23.74 -10.21 0.34
N TRP A 401 23.40 -11.07 -0.60
CA TRP A 401 22.01 -11.48 -0.81
C TRP A 401 21.58 -12.44 0.27
N ALA A 402 20.34 -12.29 0.69
CA ALA A 402 19.82 -13.13 1.75
C ALA A 402 19.44 -14.55 1.30
N LYS A 403 19.19 -14.77 0.00
CA LYS A 403 18.96 -16.09 -0.64
C LYS A 403 19.43 -16.13 -2.09
#